data_AF-A0A267GYV4-F1
#
_entry.id   AF-A0A267GYV4-F1
#
_cell.length_a   1.000
_cell.length_b   1.000
_cell.length_c   1.000
_cell.angle_alpha   90.00
_cell.angle_beta   90.00
_cell.angle_gamma   90.00
#
_symmetry.space_group_name_H-M   'P 1'
#
loop_
_entity.id
_entity.type
_entity.pdbx_description
1 polymer ?
#
loop_
_entity_poly.entity_id
_entity_poly.type
_entity_poly.pdbx_seq_one_letter_code
_entity_poly.pdbx_strand_id
1 'polypeptide(L)'
;SSAAAGDATASVCGEPDSREHHRQQHNPVVLFAEAEVLSGQQPCQLLRLGHPRTGAAQLCLLGGPSGDRLFELLEHSDACRSWFVGNRLLPASSAALIATEMDPVFPLLPLLLKDLRYRPLDEACHCDEFPDTRLLLQRLHAQLPGRLADSVCDVRPSISSSSSLPLVRLNLDRCLGWLEAKLRRIAAGLRDVQDTDNEKETTDDNKRAIILACSLLADYLPWQLTESLASRVGIDLDDAPVDEETASASAAAKVDDSGKRSRREKQEPLENYALLQEQQAPVKAVGTRKPALRKEAGMQSITNFFAKRN
;
A
#
# COMPACT_ATOMS: atom_id res chain seq x y z
N SER A 1 51.12 -69.21 5.44
CA SER A 1 52.09 -68.17 5.80
C SER A 1 51.32 -66.93 6.22
N SER A 2 51.62 -66.39 7.41
CA SER A 2 51.20 -65.08 7.95
C SER A 2 49.70 -64.92 8.28
N ALA A 3 49.26 -64.87 9.55
CA ALA A 3 49.35 -63.73 10.52
C ALA A 3 48.53 -62.50 10.06
N ALA A 4 47.86 -61.70 10.87
CA ALA A 4 47.46 -61.66 12.28
C ALA A 4 46.49 -60.46 12.44
N ALA A 5 45.73 -60.43 13.56
CA ALA A 5 45.41 -59.29 14.44
C ALA A 5 44.88 -57.96 13.84
N GLY A 6 43.73 -57.48 14.31
CA GLY A 6 43.68 -56.36 15.29
C GLY A 6 43.44 -55.03 14.54
N ASP A 7 42.79 -53.98 15.03
CA ASP A 7 42.32 -53.59 16.34
C ASP A 7 41.31 -52.43 16.14
N ALA A 8 40.62 -52.07 17.21
CA ALA A 8 39.56 -51.08 17.34
C ALA A 8 40.03 -49.60 17.22
N THR A 9 39.07 -48.70 17.53
CA THR A 9 39.13 -47.22 17.76
C THR A 9 38.54 -46.38 16.62
N ALA A 10 37.81 -45.29 16.82
CA ALA A 10 37.16 -44.71 17.98
C ALA A 10 36.13 -43.65 17.49
N SER A 11 35.15 -43.39 18.34
CA SER A 11 34.18 -42.30 18.33
C SER A 11 34.77 -40.92 18.03
N VAL A 12 34.14 -40.14 17.14
CA VAL A 12 34.09 -38.67 17.26
C VAL A 12 32.66 -38.22 16.99
N CYS A 13 32.00 -37.77 18.06
CA CYS A 13 30.78 -36.98 18.03
C CYS A 13 31.02 -35.70 17.22
N GLY A 14 30.29 -35.52 16.12
CA GLY A 14 30.17 -34.24 15.44
C GLY A 14 29.14 -33.38 16.15
N GLU A 15 29.58 -32.20 16.62
CA GLU A 15 28.74 -31.15 17.17
C GLU A 15 27.60 -30.75 16.19
N PRO A 16 26.42 -30.34 16.69
CA PRO A 16 25.43 -29.72 15.84
C PRO A 16 25.94 -28.34 15.43
N ASP A 17 26.27 -28.21 14.15
CA ASP A 17 26.71 -27.00 13.49
C ASP A 17 25.74 -25.85 13.82
N SER A 18 26.18 -24.96 14.70
CA SER A 18 25.48 -23.76 15.14
C SER A 18 25.58 -22.69 14.05
N ARG A 19 25.06 -23.02 12.87
CA ARG A 19 24.82 -22.09 11.78
C ARG A 19 23.34 -21.81 11.77
N GLU A 20 22.93 -20.97 12.71
CA GLU A 20 21.69 -20.22 12.61
C GLU A 20 21.68 -19.53 11.26
N HIS A 21 20.96 -20.13 10.32
CA HIS A 21 20.55 -19.45 9.11
C HIS A 21 19.85 -18.18 9.54
N HIS A 22 20.46 -17.02 9.28
CA HIS A 22 19.76 -15.77 9.06
C HIS A 22 18.81 -16.00 7.87
N ARG A 23 17.71 -16.73 8.10
CA ARG A 23 16.53 -16.66 7.26
C ARG A 23 16.10 -15.21 7.38
N GLN A 24 16.23 -14.46 6.29
CA GLN A 24 15.47 -13.24 6.12
C GLN A 24 14.02 -13.60 6.48
N GLN A 25 13.58 -13.14 7.64
CA GLN A 25 12.24 -13.39 8.12
C GLN A 25 11.32 -12.55 7.23
N HIS A 26 10.91 -13.13 6.10
CA HIS A 26 9.88 -12.53 5.29
C HIS A 26 8.61 -12.51 6.13
N ASN A 27 8.14 -11.30 6.44
CA ASN A 27 6.91 -11.13 7.15
C ASN A 27 5.76 -11.61 6.24
N PRO A 28 4.95 -12.58 6.67
CA PRO A 28 3.87 -13.08 5.84
C PRO A 28 2.84 -11.96 5.60
N VAL A 29 2.26 -11.96 4.40
CA VAL A 29 1.24 -11.00 3.96
C VAL A 29 -0.05 -11.76 3.69
N VAL A 30 -1.18 -11.20 4.14
CA VAL A 30 -2.52 -11.68 3.82
C VAL A 30 -3.01 -10.88 2.61
N LEU A 31 -3.43 -11.57 1.55
CA LEU A 31 -3.98 -10.94 0.35
C LEU A 31 -5.46 -11.27 0.23
N PHE A 32 -6.29 -10.24 0.19
CA PHE A 32 -7.71 -10.31 -0.19
C PHE A 32 -7.82 -10.00 -1.68
N ALA A 33 -8.26 -10.99 -2.46
CA ALA A 33 -8.49 -10.85 -3.90
C ALA A 33 -9.68 -11.73 -4.30
N GLU A 34 -10.40 -11.37 -5.36
CA GLU A 34 -11.42 -12.26 -5.92
C GLU A 34 -10.74 -13.57 -6.38
N ALA A 35 -11.44 -14.70 -6.19
CA ALA A 35 -10.87 -16.01 -6.51
C ALA A 35 -10.37 -16.10 -7.96
N GLU A 36 -11.07 -15.44 -8.89
CA GLU A 36 -10.75 -15.39 -10.31
C GLU A 36 -9.43 -14.68 -10.62
N VAL A 37 -9.00 -13.76 -9.76
CA VAL A 37 -7.70 -13.08 -9.90
C VAL A 37 -6.56 -14.08 -9.78
N LEU A 38 -6.72 -15.04 -8.86
CA LEU A 38 -5.69 -16.02 -8.51
C LEU A 38 -5.85 -17.36 -9.25
N SER A 39 -7.00 -17.61 -9.88
CA SER A 39 -7.32 -18.88 -10.55
C SER A 39 -6.92 -18.93 -12.04
N GLY A 40 -6.15 -17.96 -12.53
CA GLY A 40 -5.73 -17.88 -13.93
C GLY A 40 -4.73 -18.96 -14.35
N GLN A 41 -4.73 -19.31 -15.64
CA GLN A 41 -3.70 -20.18 -16.21
C GLN A 41 -2.33 -19.48 -16.34
N GLN A 42 -2.34 -18.15 -16.40
CA GLN A 42 -1.14 -17.32 -16.40
C GLN A 42 -0.76 -16.98 -14.94
N PRO A 43 0.53 -17.02 -14.59
CA PRO A 43 0.96 -16.61 -13.27
C PRO A 43 0.71 -15.11 -13.08
N CYS A 44 0.17 -14.74 -11.91
CA CYS A 44 0.06 -13.35 -11.51
C CYS A 44 1.46 -12.72 -11.40
N GLN A 45 1.58 -11.47 -11.82
CA GLN A 45 2.85 -10.72 -11.77
C GLN A 45 2.69 -9.50 -10.88
N LEU A 46 3.60 -9.37 -9.92
CA LEU A 46 3.70 -8.19 -9.08
C LEU A 46 4.46 -7.10 -9.85
N LEU A 47 3.89 -5.91 -9.95
CA LEU A 47 4.43 -4.76 -10.67
C LEU A 47 4.62 -3.60 -9.69
N ARG A 48 5.71 -2.84 -9.84
CA ARG A 48 5.93 -1.58 -9.15
C ARG A 48 5.75 -0.42 -10.13
N LEU A 49 4.62 0.26 -10.02
CA LEU A 49 4.23 1.37 -10.91
C LEU A 49 4.26 2.71 -10.15
N GLY A 50 4.20 3.82 -10.89
CA GLY A 50 4.00 5.14 -10.31
C GLY A 50 2.52 5.36 -9.98
N HIS A 51 2.23 5.92 -8.80
CA HIS A 51 0.89 6.28 -8.37
C HIS A 51 0.37 7.43 -9.25
N PRO A 52 -0.86 7.35 -9.82
CA PRO A 52 -1.32 8.28 -10.85
C PRO A 52 -1.32 9.76 -10.41
N ARG A 53 -1.63 10.04 -9.15
CA ARG A 53 -1.66 11.41 -8.62
C ARG A 53 -0.30 11.92 -8.16
N THR A 54 0.45 11.09 -7.46
CA THR A 54 1.61 11.52 -6.68
C THR A 54 2.94 11.13 -7.30
N GLY A 55 2.94 10.20 -8.26
CA GLY A 55 4.15 9.59 -8.82
C GLY A 55 4.89 8.66 -7.84
N ALA A 56 4.41 8.50 -6.61
CA ALA A 56 5.03 7.63 -5.61
C ALA A 56 4.97 6.15 -6.05
N ALA A 57 5.89 5.33 -5.57
CA ALA A 57 5.86 3.91 -5.88
C ALA A 57 4.61 3.25 -5.29
N GLN A 58 3.85 2.56 -6.13
CA GLN A 58 2.72 1.72 -5.73
C GLN A 58 2.95 0.28 -6.19
N LEU A 59 2.38 -0.65 -5.43
CA LEU A 59 2.42 -2.06 -5.76
C LEU A 59 1.11 -2.45 -6.46
N CYS A 60 1.24 -3.09 -7.61
CA CYS A 60 0.11 -3.56 -8.40
C CYS A 60 0.29 -5.05 -8.70
N LEU A 61 -0.83 -5.74 -8.91
CA LEU A 61 -0.88 -7.13 -9.36
C LEU A 61 -1.48 -7.15 -10.76
N LEU A 62 -0.77 -7.76 -11.70
CA LEU A 62 -1.30 -8.11 -13.01
C LEU A 62 -1.73 -9.57 -12.98
N GLY A 63 -3.01 -9.84 -13.21
CA GLY A 63 -3.59 -11.17 -13.02
C GLY A 63 -4.93 -11.35 -13.74
N GLY A 64 -5.74 -12.28 -13.24
CA GLY A 64 -7.01 -12.68 -13.85
C GLY A 64 -6.87 -13.81 -14.87
N PRO A 65 -7.99 -14.31 -15.42
CA PRO A 65 -8.00 -15.51 -16.27
C PRO A 65 -7.09 -15.41 -17.50
N SER A 66 -7.02 -14.22 -18.11
CA SER A 66 -6.23 -13.93 -19.30
C SER A 66 -4.92 -13.18 -18.99
N GLY A 67 -4.66 -12.82 -17.73
CA GLY A 67 -3.46 -12.08 -17.32
C GLY A 67 -3.42 -10.63 -17.81
N ASP A 68 -4.57 -10.02 -18.06
CA ASP A 68 -4.76 -8.68 -18.64
C ASP A 68 -5.50 -7.70 -17.71
N ARG A 69 -5.85 -8.13 -16.50
CA ARG A 69 -6.47 -7.28 -15.48
C ARG A 69 -5.42 -6.75 -14.51
N LEU A 70 -5.46 -5.45 -14.27
CA LEU A 70 -4.57 -4.76 -13.36
C LEU A 70 -5.31 -4.49 -12.05
N PHE A 71 -4.67 -4.83 -10.94
CA PHE A 71 -5.18 -4.59 -9.60
C PHE A 71 -4.17 -3.74 -8.83
N GLU A 72 -4.62 -2.71 -8.14
CA GLU A 72 -3.80 -2.04 -7.13
C GLU A 72 -3.85 -2.84 -5.82
N LEU A 73 -2.75 -2.85 -5.09
CA LEU A 73 -2.66 -3.50 -3.79
C LEU A 73 -2.67 -2.44 -2.70
N LEU A 74 -3.82 -2.30 -2.05
CA LEU A 74 -4.02 -1.36 -0.96
C LEU A 74 -3.71 -2.05 0.37
N GLU A 75 -2.81 -1.47 1.15
CA GLU A 75 -2.57 -1.96 2.50
C GLU A 75 -3.65 -1.42 3.44
N HIS A 76 -4.47 -2.33 3.96
CA HIS A 76 -5.29 -2.04 5.11
C HIS A 76 -4.40 -2.11 6.34
N SER A 77 -4.32 -1.06 7.16
CA SER A 77 -3.48 -0.99 8.39
C SER A 77 -4.31 -0.55 9.60
N ASP A 78 -4.47 -1.46 10.57
CA ASP A 78 -5.16 -1.23 11.84
C ASP A 78 -4.21 -1.57 12.99
N ALA A 79 -4.27 -0.77 14.06
CA ALA A 79 -3.44 -0.98 15.23
C ALA A 79 -3.79 -2.31 15.93
N CYS A 80 -2.77 -3.02 16.42
CA CYS A 80 -2.92 -4.19 17.28
C CYS A 80 -3.70 -5.38 16.69
N ARG A 81 -3.48 -5.71 15.41
CA ARG A 81 -4.06 -6.91 14.79
C ARG A 81 -3.07 -8.06 14.70
N SER A 82 -3.56 -9.28 14.66
CA SER A 82 -2.80 -10.48 14.26
C SER A 82 -3.74 -11.43 13.53
N TRP A 83 -3.22 -12.21 12.58
CA TRP A 83 -4.05 -13.07 11.74
C TRP A 83 -3.86 -14.53 12.13
N PHE A 84 -4.97 -15.26 12.33
CA PHE A 84 -4.93 -16.71 12.40
C PHE A 84 -5.15 -17.28 10.99
N VAL A 85 -4.13 -17.92 10.42
CA VAL A 85 -4.18 -18.55 9.10
C VAL A 85 -3.91 -20.05 9.26
N GLY A 86 -4.97 -20.86 9.14
CA GLY A 86 -4.93 -22.28 9.47
C GLY A 86 -4.51 -22.48 10.93
N ASN A 87 -3.39 -23.18 11.15
CA ASN A 87 -2.82 -23.43 12.48
C ASN A 87 -1.67 -22.48 12.84
N ARG A 88 -1.55 -21.34 12.16
CA ARG A 88 -0.47 -20.36 12.37
C ARG A 88 -1.04 -19.01 12.79
N LEU A 89 -0.45 -18.43 13.83
CA LEU A 89 -0.63 -17.03 14.18
C LEU A 89 0.44 -16.21 13.43
N LEU A 90 0.00 -15.32 12.55
CA LEU A 90 0.89 -14.40 11.86
C LEU A 90 1.29 -13.25 12.79
N PRO A 91 2.52 -12.71 12.67
CA PRO A 91 2.96 -11.56 13.45
C PRO A 91 2.01 -10.38 13.32
N ALA A 92 1.96 -9.54 14.37
CA ALA A 92 1.11 -8.34 14.32
C ALA A 92 1.53 -7.34 13.23
N SER A 93 2.77 -7.44 12.78
CA SER A 93 3.32 -6.66 11.67
C SER A 93 2.91 -7.17 10.29
N SER A 94 2.17 -8.28 10.18
CA SER A 94 1.72 -8.80 8.89
C SER A 94 0.77 -7.84 8.19
N ALA A 95 1.15 -7.43 6.98
CA ALA A 95 0.33 -6.58 6.14
C ALA A 95 -0.90 -7.35 5.63
N ALA A 96 -2.01 -6.62 5.54
CA ALA A 96 -3.22 -7.08 4.89
C ALA A 96 -3.40 -6.26 3.61
N LEU A 97 -3.22 -6.89 2.46
CA LEU A 97 -3.37 -6.25 1.16
C LEU A 97 -4.73 -6.58 0.58
N ILE A 98 -5.39 -5.59 0.01
CA ILE A 98 -6.63 -5.74 -0.74
C ILE A 98 -6.30 -5.46 -2.20
N ALA A 99 -6.53 -6.44 -3.06
CA ALA A 99 -6.44 -6.29 -4.50
C ALA A 99 -7.74 -5.71 -5.04
N THR A 100 -7.71 -4.47 -5.48
CA THR A 100 -8.84 -3.80 -6.11
C THR A 100 -8.54 -3.53 -7.57
N GLU A 101 -9.51 -3.77 -8.47
CA GLU A 101 -9.26 -3.63 -9.91
C GLU A 101 -9.07 -2.15 -10.28
N MET A 102 -7.96 -1.85 -10.96
CA MET A 102 -7.61 -0.51 -11.42
C MET A 102 -7.63 -0.46 -12.95
N ASP A 103 -8.17 0.63 -13.50
CA ASP A 103 -8.08 0.87 -14.95
C ASP A 103 -6.62 1.18 -15.34
N PRO A 104 -5.98 0.40 -16.23
CA PRO A 104 -4.58 0.60 -16.62
C PRO A 104 -4.32 1.94 -17.31
N VAL A 105 -5.35 2.68 -17.73
CA VAL A 105 -5.18 4.04 -18.25
C VAL A 105 -4.69 5.00 -17.17
N PHE A 106 -5.13 4.88 -15.92
CA PHE A 106 -4.76 5.80 -14.83
C PHE A 106 -3.24 5.92 -14.60
N PRO A 107 -2.47 4.82 -14.41
CA PRO A 107 -1.03 4.93 -14.22
C PRO A 107 -0.28 5.45 -15.46
N LEU A 108 -0.90 5.39 -16.65
CA LEU A 108 -0.31 5.90 -17.90
C LEU A 108 -0.59 7.39 -18.13
N LEU A 109 -1.69 7.93 -17.58
CA LEU A 109 -2.07 9.34 -17.77
C LEU A 109 -0.95 10.33 -17.42
N PRO A 110 -0.26 10.23 -16.27
CA PRO A 110 0.82 11.16 -15.93
C PRO A 110 1.99 11.10 -16.92
N LEU A 111 2.24 9.93 -17.52
CA LEU A 111 3.29 9.76 -18.51
C LEU A 111 2.89 10.41 -19.85
N LEU A 112 1.65 10.17 -20.28
CA LEU A 112 1.07 10.76 -21.49
C LEU A 112 0.94 12.29 -21.40
N LEU A 113 0.74 12.84 -20.21
CA LEU A 113 0.67 14.28 -19.97
C LEU A 113 2.03 14.99 -20.11
N LYS A 114 3.15 14.28 -19.96
CA LYS A 114 4.50 14.88 -20.06
C LYS A 114 4.80 15.40 -21.47
N ASP A 115 4.22 14.79 -22.51
CA ASP A 115 4.46 15.17 -23.90
C ASP A 115 3.21 14.95 -24.76
N LEU A 116 2.61 16.05 -25.22
CA LEU A 116 1.37 16.04 -26.02
C LEU A 116 1.62 15.90 -27.53
N ARG A 117 2.78 15.39 -27.93
CA ARG A 117 3.10 15.09 -29.35
C ARG A 117 2.74 13.65 -29.70
N TYR A 118 2.58 13.38 -30.99
CA TYR A 118 2.42 12.00 -31.48
C TYR A 118 3.72 11.22 -31.30
N ARG A 119 3.68 10.14 -30.51
CA ARG A 119 4.84 9.26 -30.28
C ARG A 119 4.38 7.80 -30.21
N PRO A 120 5.26 6.82 -30.50
CA PRO A 120 4.94 5.42 -30.26
C PRO A 120 4.54 5.20 -28.80
N LEU A 121 3.57 4.31 -28.56
CA LEU A 121 3.05 4.08 -27.21
C LEU A 121 4.15 3.74 -26.18
N ASP A 122 5.11 2.90 -26.56
CA ASP A 122 6.24 2.52 -25.72
C ASP A 122 7.14 3.71 -25.34
N GLU A 123 7.30 4.68 -26.25
CA GLU A 123 8.06 5.91 -26.00
C GLU A 123 7.27 6.92 -25.17
N ALA A 124 5.98 7.07 -25.46
CA ALA A 124 5.10 7.99 -24.76
C ALA A 124 4.93 7.61 -23.27
N CYS A 125 4.92 6.31 -22.99
CA CYS A 125 4.77 5.75 -21.64
C CYS A 125 6.11 5.29 -21.04
N HIS A 126 7.24 5.75 -21.58
CA HIS A 126 8.55 5.40 -21.05
C HIS A 126 8.78 6.02 -19.66
N CYS A 127 9.24 5.22 -18.70
CA CYS A 127 9.54 5.66 -17.34
C CYS A 127 10.75 4.89 -16.79
N ASP A 128 11.86 5.59 -16.56
CA ASP A 128 13.08 5.01 -15.99
C ASP A 128 12.94 4.63 -14.51
N GLU A 129 12.14 5.39 -13.75
CA GLU A 129 11.92 5.17 -12.31
C GLU A 129 11.10 3.90 -12.04
N PHE A 130 10.20 3.55 -12.96
CA PHE A 130 9.27 2.42 -12.87
C PHE A 130 9.36 1.54 -14.12
N PRO A 131 10.41 0.70 -14.24
CA PRO A 131 10.64 -0.12 -15.43
C PRO A 131 9.51 -1.13 -15.70
N ASP A 132 8.76 -1.53 -14.66
CA ASP A 132 7.60 -2.42 -14.77
C ASP A 132 6.45 -1.83 -15.60
N THR A 133 6.46 -0.52 -15.85
CA THR A 133 5.57 0.13 -16.82
C THR A 133 5.70 -0.52 -18.20
N ARG A 134 6.93 -0.88 -18.61
CA ARG A 134 7.14 -1.57 -19.89
C ARG A 134 6.52 -2.96 -19.90
N LEU A 135 6.55 -3.66 -18.78
CA LEU A 135 5.93 -4.99 -18.65
C LEU A 135 4.40 -4.88 -18.75
N LEU A 136 3.81 -3.85 -18.15
CA LEU A 136 2.38 -3.53 -18.31
C LEU A 136 2.02 -3.31 -19.79
N LEU A 137 2.79 -2.49 -20.51
CA LEU A 137 2.55 -2.22 -21.93
C LEU A 137 2.65 -3.49 -22.79
N GLN A 138 3.68 -4.33 -22.53
CA GLN A 138 3.88 -5.59 -23.25
C GLN A 138 2.72 -6.56 -23.02
N ARG A 139 2.21 -6.65 -21.79
CA ARG A 139 1.12 -7.55 -21.45
C ARG A 139 -0.21 -7.08 -22.02
N LEU A 140 -0.44 -5.77 -22.04
CA LEU A 140 -1.69 -5.19 -22.54
C LEU A 140 -1.63 -4.76 -24.01
N HIS A 141 -0.55 -5.07 -24.74
CA HIS A 141 -0.28 -4.53 -26.08
C HIS A 141 -1.43 -4.69 -27.09
N ALA A 142 -2.21 -5.77 -26.99
CA ALA A 142 -3.30 -6.07 -27.92
C ALA A 142 -4.53 -5.20 -27.68
N GLN A 143 -4.81 -4.84 -26.42
CA GLN A 143 -6.04 -4.14 -26.02
C GLN A 143 -5.80 -2.66 -25.75
N LEU A 144 -4.60 -2.32 -25.26
CA LEU A 144 -4.29 -1.00 -24.76
C LEU A 144 -4.38 0.10 -25.83
N PRO A 145 -3.89 -0.08 -27.07
CA PRO A 145 -4.03 0.94 -28.10
C PRO A 145 -5.48 1.24 -28.44
N GLY A 146 -6.34 0.21 -28.55
CA GLY A 146 -7.78 0.38 -28.77
C GLY A 146 -8.44 1.09 -27.58
N ARG A 147 -8.16 0.63 -26.35
CA ARG A 147 -8.66 1.25 -25.13
C ARG A 147 -8.28 2.72 -25.03
N LEU A 148 -7.02 3.06 -25.31
CA LEU A 148 -6.55 4.45 -25.34
C LEU A 148 -7.20 5.24 -26.47
N ALA A 149 -7.31 4.65 -27.67
CA ALA A 149 -7.94 5.26 -28.83
C ALA A 149 -9.42 5.55 -28.63
N ASP A 150 -10.13 4.77 -27.81
CA ASP A 150 -11.55 4.96 -27.52
C ASP A 150 -11.75 5.97 -26.38
N SER A 151 -10.83 6.02 -25.43
CA SER A 151 -10.96 6.80 -24.20
C SER A 151 -10.26 8.16 -24.23
N VAL A 152 -8.92 8.18 -24.31
CA VAL A 152 -8.12 9.35 -23.91
C VAL A 152 -7.17 9.87 -24.99
N CYS A 153 -6.84 9.07 -26.01
CA CYS A 153 -5.83 9.39 -27.02
C CYS A 153 -6.40 9.51 -28.44
N ASP A 154 -5.76 10.36 -29.25
CA ASP A 154 -5.80 10.24 -30.70
C ASP A 154 -4.76 9.22 -31.14
N VAL A 155 -5.15 8.30 -32.03
CA VAL A 155 -4.25 7.26 -32.54
C VAL A 155 -4.11 7.40 -34.04
N ARG A 156 -2.87 7.39 -34.53
CA ARG A 156 -2.54 7.41 -35.94
C ARG A 156 -1.72 6.18 -36.32
N PRO A 157 -1.93 5.61 -37.51
CA PRO A 157 -1.04 4.57 -38.02
C PRO A 157 0.38 5.14 -38.16
N SER A 158 1.38 4.30 -37.91
CA SER A 158 2.77 4.69 -38.14
C SER A 158 2.99 4.95 -39.63
N ILE A 159 3.59 6.10 -39.93
CA ILE A 159 3.98 6.50 -41.29
C ILE A 159 5.37 5.93 -41.63
N SER A 160 6.12 5.47 -40.61
CA SER A 160 7.51 5.02 -40.77
C SER A 160 7.61 3.51 -40.82
N SER A 161 8.28 2.99 -41.85
CA SER A 161 8.56 1.55 -42.04
C SER A 161 9.40 0.91 -40.92
N SER A 162 9.94 1.69 -39.99
CA SER A 162 10.79 1.25 -38.88
C SER A 162 10.05 0.89 -37.59
N SER A 163 8.80 1.34 -37.44
CA SER A 163 7.98 1.12 -36.24
C SER A 163 6.58 0.70 -36.68
N SER A 164 6.19 -0.54 -36.38
CA SER A 164 4.81 -1.02 -36.59
C SER A 164 3.84 -0.55 -35.51
N LEU A 165 4.34 0.15 -34.47
CA LEU A 165 3.52 0.58 -33.35
C LEU A 165 2.73 1.85 -33.69
N PRO A 166 1.47 1.93 -33.25
CA PRO A 166 0.65 3.12 -33.48
C PRO A 166 1.24 4.34 -32.77
N LEU A 167 1.12 5.50 -33.41
CA LEU A 167 1.46 6.78 -32.84
C LEU A 167 0.27 7.27 -32.01
N VAL A 168 0.49 7.49 -30.71
CA VAL A 168 -0.52 7.96 -29.77
C VAL A 168 -0.23 9.40 -29.37
N ARG A 169 -1.29 10.16 -29.11
CA ARG A 169 -1.22 11.51 -28.53
C ARG A 169 -2.37 11.67 -27.54
N LEU A 170 -2.11 12.14 -26.32
CA LEU A 170 -3.18 12.49 -25.39
C LEU A 170 -4.07 13.59 -25.96
N ASN A 171 -5.37 13.35 -25.99
CA ASN A 171 -6.37 14.32 -26.37
C ASN A 171 -7.11 14.75 -25.11
N LEU A 172 -6.88 15.99 -24.67
CA LEU A 172 -7.40 16.49 -23.39
C LEU A 172 -8.93 16.51 -23.36
N ASP A 173 -9.61 16.88 -24.45
CA ASP A 173 -11.07 16.91 -24.51
C ASP A 173 -11.69 15.51 -24.39
N ARG A 174 -11.07 14.53 -25.05
CA ARG A 174 -11.49 13.12 -24.96
C ARG A 174 -11.21 12.54 -23.58
N CYS A 175 -10.02 12.81 -23.04
CA CYS A 175 -9.64 12.44 -21.69
C CYS A 175 -10.65 12.97 -20.66
N LEU A 176 -10.99 14.26 -20.74
CA LEU A 176 -11.98 14.87 -19.87
C LEU A 176 -13.37 14.25 -20.06
N GLY A 177 -13.81 13.96 -21.29
CA GLY A 177 -15.07 13.26 -21.53
C GLY A 177 -15.11 11.85 -20.94
N TRP A 178 -14.00 11.12 -21.02
CA TRP A 178 -13.85 9.80 -20.41
C TRP A 178 -13.87 9.87 -18.87
N LEU A 179 -13.18 10.86 -18.28
CA LEU A 179 -13.21 11.11 -16.84
C LEU A 179 -14.62 11.49 -16.37
N GLU A 180 -15.33 12.31 -17.14
CA GLU A 180 -16.72 12.70 -16.87
C GLU A 180 -17.66 11.48 -16.87
N ALA A 181 -17.46 10.53 -17.79
CA ALA A 181 -18.20 9.28 -17.81
C ALA A 181 -17.88 8.38 -16.60
N LYS A 182 -16.59 8.30 -16.20
CA LYS A 182 -16.19 7.56 -14.98
C LYS A 182 -16.76 8.19 -13.72
N LEU A 183 -16.71 9.52 -13.60
CA LEU A 183 -17.28 10.27 -12.49
C LEU A 183 -18.76 9.93 -12.31
N ARG A 184 -19.54 9.98 -13.38
CA ARG A 184 -20.96 9.61 -13.35
C ARG A 184 -21.19 8.17 -12.92
N ARG A 185 -20.34 7.24 -13.37
CA ARG A 185 -20.43 5.83 -12.98
C ARG A 185 -20.15 5.64 -11.48
N ILE A 186 -19.16 6.33 -10.94
CA ILE A 186 -18.85 6.31 -9.50
C ILE A 186 -20.01 6.92 -8.71
N ALA A 187 -20.50 8.09 -9.13
CA ALA A 187 -21.64 8.74 -8.48
C ALA A 187 -22.91 7.86 -8.50
N ALA A 188 -23.14 7.10 -9.57
CA ALA A 188 -24.23 6.13 -9.62
C ALA A 188 -24.03 4.99 -8.59
N GLY A 189 -22.83 4.40 -8.54
CA GLY A 189 -22.53 3.34 -7.57
C GLY A 189 -22.58 3.80 -6.11
N LEU A 190 -22.20 5.04 -5.82
CA LEU A 190 -22.33 5.62 -4.47
C LEU A 190 -23.79 5.73 -4.04
N ARG A 191 -24.70 6.07 -4.96
CA ARG A 191 -26.14 6.13 -4.68
C ARG A 191 -26.72 4.75 -4.42
N ASP A 192 -26.34 3.75 -5.22
CA ASP A 192 -26.78 2.36 -5.02
C ASP A 192 -26.38 1.81 -3.63
N VAL A 193 -25.24 2.26 -3.08
CA VAL A 193 -24.80 1.89 -1.72
C VAL A 193 -25.58 2.66 -0.64
N GLN A 194 -25.89 3.93 -0.88
CA GLN A 194 -26.63 4.79 0.05
C GLN A 194 -28.13 4.45 0.11
N ASP A 195 -28.73 4.00 -1.00
CA ASP A 195 -30.16 3.65 -1.12
C ASP A 195 -30.55 2.34 -0.39
N THR A 196 -29.65 1.76 0.41
CA THR A 196 -30.01 0.67 1.32
C THR A 196 -30.99 1.11 2.41
N ASP A 197 -31.12 2.43 2.64
CA ASP A 197 -32.19 3.04 3.43
C ASP A 197 -33.21 3.72 2.50
N ASN A 198 -34.46 3.20 2.49
CA ASN A 198 -35.56 3.57 1.58
C ASN A 198 -36.08 5.02 1.71
N GLU A 199 -35.26 6.04 1.45
CA GLU A 199 -35.70 7.43 1.30
C GLU A 199 -35.58 7.91 -0.16
N LYS A 200 -36.47 8.82 -0.57
CA LYS A 200 -36.54 9.29 -1.97
C LYS A 200 -35.33 10.18 -2.29
N GLU A 201 -34.57 9.83 -3.34
CA GLU A 201 -33.47 10.64 -3.88
C GLU A 201 -33.88 12.12 -4.03
N THR A 202 -33.11 13.02 -3.41
CA THR A 202 -33.23 14.46 -3.62
C THR A 202 -32.16 14.97 -4.59
N THR A 203 -32.40 16.14 -5.20
CA THR A 203 -31.39 16.83 -6.03
C THR A 203 -30.10 17.14 -5.26
N ASP A 204 -30.18 17.26 -3.93
CA ASP A 204 -29.03 17.50 -3.07
C ASP A 204 -28.16 16.25 -2.93
N ASP A 205 -28.77 15.06 -2.85
CA ASP A 205 -28.06 13.78 -2.78
C ASP A 205 -27.29 13.50 -4.07
N ASN A 206 -27.86 13.86 -5.22
CA ASN A 206 -27.17 13.77 -6.51
C ASN A 206 -25.93 14.67 -6.56
N LYS A 207 -26.01 15.89 -6.03
CA LYS A 207 -24.83 16.79 -5.97
C LYS A 207 -23.77 16.24 -5.03
N ARG A 208 -24.16 15.75 -3.85
CA ARG A 208 -23.24 15.14 -2.88
C ARG A 208 -22.54 13.92 -3.47
N ALA A 209 -23.27 13.03 -4.13
CA ALA A 209 -22.70 11.85 -4.79
C ALA A 209 -21.68 12.24 -5.87
N ILE A 210 -21.94 13.31 -6.63
CA ILE A 210 -21.01 13.83 -7.63
C ILE A 210 -19.76 14.44 -6.98
N ILE A 211 -19.90 15.20 -5.88
CA ILE A 211 -18.76 15.76 -5.14
C ILE A 211 -17.88 14.64 -4.56
N LEU A 212 -18.48 13.64 -3.92
CA LEU A 212 -17.78 12.46 -3.39
C LEU A 212 -17.12 11.64 -4.50
N ALA A 213 -17.79 11.44 -5.62
CA ALA A 213 -17.18 10.78 -6.77
C ALA A 213 -15.98 11.56 -7.32
N CYS A 214 -16.04 12.90 -7.27
CA CYS A 214 -14.94 13.76 -7.71
C CYS A 214 -13.76 13.67 -6.77
N SER A 215 -13.97 13.62 -5.45
CA SER A 215 -12.88 13.44 -4.47
C SER A 215 -12.21 12.09 -4.61
N LEU A 216 -12.99 11.00 -4.76
CA LEU A 216 -12.46 9.66 -4.99
C LEU A 216 -11.64 9.59 -6.29
N LEU A 217 -12.13 10.21 -7.36
CA LEU A 217 -11.42 10.21 -8.64
C LEU A 217 -10.15 11.10 -8.58
N ALA A 218 -10.20 12.20 -7.83
CA ALA A 218 -9.07 13.10 -7.65
C ALA A 218 -7.86 12.38 -7.07
N ASP A 219 -8.05 11.37 -6.21
CA ASP A 219 -6.96 10.57 -5.65
C ASP A 219 -6.14 9.81 -6.71
N TYR A 220 -6.72 9.56 -7.88
CA TYR A 220 -6.09 8.85 -9.01
C TYR A 220 -5.76 9.78 -10.19
N LEU A 221 -5.82 11.09 -10.00
CA LEU A 221 -5.57 12.06 -11.08
C LEU A 221 -4.47 13.07 -10.73
N PRO A 222 -3.64 13.47 -11.71
CA PRO A 222 -2.87 14.70 -11.61
C PRO A 222 -3.77 15.90 -11.40
N TRP A 223 -3.33 16.83 -10.55
CA TRP A 223 -4.11 18.01 -10.13
C TRP A 223 -4.72 18.79 -11.31
N GLN A 224 -3.97 18.95 -12.41
CA GLN A 224 -4.41 19.71 -13.58
C GLN A 224 -5.65 19.08 -14.25
N LEU A 225 -5.76 17.74 -14.24
CA LEU A 225 -6.94 17.05 -14.76
C LEU A 225 -8.12 17.14 -13.79
N THR A 226 -7.86 17.08 -12.48
CA THR A 226 -8.89 17.26 -11.44
C THR A 226 -9.55 18.63 -11.54
N GLU A 227 -8.75 19.69 -11.65
CA GLU A 227 -9.25 21.07 -11.80
C GLU A 227 -10.06 21.26 -13.09
N SER A 228 -9.57 20.71 -14.20
CA SER A 228 -10.26 20.76 -15.49
C SER A 228 -11.58 19.98 -15.48
N LEU A 229 -11.62 18.84 -14.78
CA LEU A 229 -12.83 18.03 -14.61
C LEU A 229 -13.86 18.74 -13.73
N ALA A 230 -13.43 19.28 -12.58
CA ALA A 230 -14.30 20.01 -11.67
C ALA A 230 -14.93 21.24 -12.35
N SER A 231 -14.13 22.01 -13.09
CA SER A 231 -14.59 23.15 -13.89
C SER A 231 -15.62 22.73 -14.94
N ARG A 232 -15.40 21.58 -15.60
CA ARG A 232 -16.30 21.08 -16.65
C ARG A 232 -17.64 20.58 -16.11
N VAL A 233 -17.66 20.06 -14.88
CA VAL A 233 -18.86 19.55 -14.21
C VAL A 233 -19.55 20.65 -13.38
N GLY A 234 -18.87 21.77 -13.12
CA GLY A 234 -19.39 22.89 -12.35
C GLY A 234 -19.40 22.61 -10.84
N ILE A 235 -18.34 21.97 -10.34
CA ILE A 235 -18.14 21.66 -8.92
C ILE A 235 -17.06 22.58 -8.36
N ASP A 236 -17.34 23.21 -7.22
CA ASP A 236 -16.33 23.90 -6.43
C ASP A 236 -15.58 22.89 -5.57
N LEU A 237 -14.27 22.74 -5.78
CA LEU A 237 -13.43 21.75 -5.07
C LEU A 237 -13.32 22.03 -3.56
N ASP A 238 -13.67 23.24 -3.11
CA ASP A 238 -13.69 23.64 -1.71
C ASP A 238 -14.94 23.12 -0.95
N ASP A 239 -15.96 22.62 -1.65
CA ASP A 239 -17.20 22.07 -1.06
C ASP A 239 -17.08 20.57 -0.69
N ALA A 240 -15.90 19.96 -0.84
CA ALA A 240 -15.70 18.55 -0.49
C ALA A 240 -15.88 18.33 1.04
N PRO A 241 -16.69 17.34 1.47
CA PRO A 241 -16.84 17.05 2.88
C PRO A 241 -15.49 16.60 3.46
N VAL A 242 -15.05 17.31 4.50
CA VAL A 242 -13.82 17.01 5.22
C VAL A 242 -14.12 15.93 6.25
N ASP A 243 -14.00 14.65 5.87
CA ASP A 243 -13.99 13.57 6.85
C ASP A 243 -12.64 13.58 7.60
N GLU A 244 -12.69 13.79 8.91
CA GLU A 244 -11.52 13.94 9.80
C GLU A 244 -10.55 12.73 9.77
N GLU A 245 -10.96 11.56 9.26
CA GLU A 245 -10.11 10.38 9.11
C GLU A 245 -9.12 10.46 7.94
N THR A 246 -9.38 11.28 6.91
CA THR A 246 -8.47 11.44 5.76
C THR A 246 -7.44 12.56 5.92
N ALA A 247 -7.63 13.43 6.94
CA ALA A 247 -6.72 14.52 7.25
C ALA A 247 -5.31 14.05 7.70
N SER A 248 -5.19 12.80 8.15
CA SER A 248 -3.90 12.22 8.56
C SER A 248 -2.99 11.86 7.39
N ALA A 249 -3.55 11.59 6.20
CA ALA A 249 -2.77 11.22 5.01
C ALA A 249 -2.35 12.41 4.15
N SER A 250 -3.10 13.52 4.18
CA SER A 250 -2.84 14.72 3.36
C SER A 250 -1.91 15.74 4.04
N ALA A 251 -1.69 15.64 5.35
CA ALA A 251 -0.75 16.50 6.08
C ALA A 251 0.73 16.11 5.87
N ALA A 252 1.03 14.89 5.40
CA ALA A 252 2.40 14.42 5.20
C ALA A 252 3.05 14.88 3.88
N ALA A 253 2.32 15.57 3.00
CA ALA A 253 2.79 15.93 1.66
C ALA A 253 3.12 17.43 1.46
N LYS A 254 3.28 18.21 2.55
CA LYS A 254 3.86 19.57 2.48
C LYS A 254 5.35 19.51 2.86
N VAL A 255 6.21 19.30 1.86
CA VAL A 255 7.66 19.52 2.00
C VAL A 255 7.92 21.02 1.80
N ASP A 256 8.32 21.67 2.89
CA ASP A 256 8.78 23.05 2.95
C ASP A 256 10.27 23.12 2.54
N ASP A 257 10.56 23.88 1.48
CA ASP A 257 11.90 24.24 1.04
C ASP A 257 12.31 25.56 1.71
N SER A 258 13.03 25.48 2.82
CA SER A 258 14.01 26.51 3.17
C SER A 258 15.01 26.02 4.23
N GLY A 259 16.28 25.89 3.82
CA GLY A 259 17.36 25.46 4.71
C GLY A 259 17.86 26.55 5.65
N LYS A 260 18.06 26.19 6.93
CA LYS A 260 19.29 26.47 7.71
C LYS A 260 19.27 25.83 9.11
N ARG A 261 20.22 24.89 9.30
CA ARG A 261 20.96 24.49 10.52
C ARG A 261 20.29 24.69 11.89
N SER A 262 20.15 23.61 12.67
CA SER A 262 21.00 23.34 13.85
C SER A 262 20.52 22.15 14.71
N ARG A 263 21.50 21.37 15.16
CA ARG A 263 21.57 20.55 16.40
C ARG A 263 20.78 19.23 16.52
N ARG A 264 21.59 18.18 16.44
CA ARG A 264 21.40 16.79 16.87
C ARG A 264 20.99 16.70 18.34
N GLU A 265 19.86 16.06 18.63
CA GLU A 265 19.51 15.57 19.97
C GLU A 265 18.99 14.13 19.85
N LYS A 266 19.55 13.23 20.66
CA LYS A 266 19.21 11.81 20.72
C LYS A 266 17.92 11.66 21.50
N GLN A 267 16.92 10.96 20.96
CA GLN A 267 15.80 10.45 21.74
C GLN A 267 15.86 8.92 21.75
N GLU A 268 15.98 8.38 22.96
CA GLU A 268 15.84 6.96 23.27
C GLU A 268 14.35 6.58 23.30
N PRO A 269 13.98 5.31 23.04
CA PRO A 269 12.58 4.89 23.00
C PRO A 269 11.98 4.85 24.40
N LEU A 270 10.92 5.64 24.63
CA LEU A 270 10.16 5.63 25.88
C LEU A 270 9.05 4.58 25.79
N GLU A 271 9.33 3.36 26.28
CA GLU A 271 8.29 2.35 26.54
C GLU A 271 7.54 2.71 27.83
N ASN A 272 6.28 3.15 27.72
CA ASN A 272 5.39 3.39 28.87
C ASN A 272 4.36 2.25 28.98
N TYR A 273 4.71 1.19 29.69
CA TYR A 273 3.75 0.23 30.26
C TYR A 273 3.48 0.60 31.72
N ALA A 274 2.61 1.58 31.96
CA ALA A 274 2.22 1.98 33.31
C ALA A 274 0.76 2.46 33.42
N LEU A 275 -0.13 1.94 32.58
CA LEU A 275 -1.58 2.19 32.68
C LEU A 275 -2.35 0.87 32.78
N LEU A 276 -2.03 0.08 33.82
CA LEU A 276 -2.91 -0.92 34.40
C LEU A 276 -2.75 -0.85 35.91
N GLN A 277 -3.36 0.16 36.53
CA GLN A 277 -3.71 0.09 37.95
C GLN A 277 -5.17 0.48 38.13
N GLU A 278 -5.89 -0.53 38.61
CA GLU A 278 -7.29 -0.52 38.94
C GLU A 278 -7.63 0.54 39.99
N GLN A 279 -8.85 1.06 39.83
CA GLN A 279 -9.50 2.01 40.71
C GLN A 279 -9.71 1.40 42.10
N GLN A 280 -9.12 2.00 43.15
CA GLN A 280 -9.66 1.91 44.51
C GLN A 280 -9.63 3.27 45.22
N ALA A 281 -10.81 3.63 45.73
CA ALA A 281 -11.14 4.91 46.35
C ALA A 281 -10.44 5.14 47.71
N PRO A 282 -10.24 6.40 48.13
CA PRO A 282 -9.39 6.73 49.28
C PRO A 282 -10.15 6.65 50.62
N VAL A 283 -9.58 5.90 51.57
CA VAL A 283 -9.92 5.98 53.00
C VAL A 283 -8.88 6.82 53.73
N LYS A 284 -9.36 7.77 54.54
CA LYS A 284 -8.62 8.84 55.23
C LYS A 284 -7.60 8.31 56.24
N ALA A 285 -6.41 8.93 56.27
CA ALA A 285 -5.39 8.72 57.29
C ALA A 285 -5.47 9.78 58.39
N VAL A 286 -5.42 9.35 59.65
CA VAL A 286 -5.03 10.14 60.84
C VAL A 286 -4.21 9.23 61.74
N GLY A 287 -3.04 9.70 62.20
CA GLY A 287 -2.38 9.11 63.37
C GLY A 287 -0.87 8.92 63.25
N THR A 288 -0.14 9.80 63.92
CA THR A 288 1.30 9.84 64.17
C THR A 288 1.91 8.56 64.77
N ARG A 289 3.17 8.25 64.42
CA ARG A 289 4.33 7.99 65.31
C ARG A 289 5.50 7.31 64.56
N LYS A 290 6.65 8.00 64.47
CA LYS A 290 7.99 7.38 64.49
C LYS A 290 8.33 7.12 65.98
N PRO A 291 9.14 6.13 66.40
CA PRO A 291 10.46 5.80 65.83
C PRO A 291 10.88 4.32 65.90
N ALA A 292 12.00 3.96 65.27
CA ALA A 292 13.15 3.28 65.88
C ALA A 292 14.09 2.70 64.81
N LEU A 293 15.35 3.11 64.86
CA LEU A 293 16.44 2.42 64.16
C LEU A 293 16.67 1.05 64.82
N ARG A 294 16.78 0.01 63.99
CA ARG A 294 17.61 -1.16 64.26
C ARG A 294 18.41 -1.49 63.00
N LYS A 295 19.73 -1.42 63.12
CA LYS A 295 20.70 -1.98 62.18
C LYS A 295 20.99 -3.39 62.64
N GLU A 296 20.86 -4.37 61.75
CA GLU A 296 21.54 -5.68 61.77
C GLU A 296 21.23 -6.33 60.41
N ALA A 297 22.21 -6.35 59.50
CA ALA A 297 23.11 -7.48 59.27
C ALA A 297 22.46 -8.56 58.38
N GLY A 298 22.82 -8.58 57.10
CA GLY A 298 22.40 -9.64 56.18
C GLY A 298 22.40 -9.27 54.70
N MET A 299 23.52 -8.77 54.17
CA MET A 299 23.78 -8.86 52.72
C MET A 299 23.85 -10.35 52.36
N GLN A 300 22.91 -10.85 51.57
CA GLN A 300 23.16 -12.02 50.74
C GLN A 300 22.84 -11.71 49.29
N SER A 301 23.93 -11.63 48.55
CA SER A 301 24.06 -11.42 47.11
C SER A 301 23.34 -12.51 46.33
N ILE A 302 22.83 -12.14 45.15
CA ILE A 302 22.04 -12.93 44.18
C ILE A 302 22.81 -14.12 43.56
N THR A 303 24.00 -14.44 44.09
CA THR A 303 24.93 -15.44 43.55
C THR A 303 24.47 -16.89 43.71
N ASN A 304 23.30 -17.15 44.31
CA ASN A 304 22.71 -18.50 44.42
C ASN A 304 21.74 -18.86 43.27
N PHE A 305 21.55 -18.00 42.27
CA PHE A 305 20.71 -18.30 41.11
C PHE A 305 21.45 -18.99 39.94
N PHE A 306 22.78 -19.12 39.98
CA PHE A 306 23.59 -19.69 38.90
C PHE A 306 24.36 -20.96 39.27
N ALA A 307 23.87 -21.75 40.22
CA ALA A 307 24.34 -23.12 40.39
C ALA A 307 23.41 -24.07 39.61
N LYS A 308 23.87 -24.49 38.44
CA LYS A 308 23.20 -25.41 37.52
C LYS A 308 23.03 -26.79 38.16
N ARG A 309 21.87 -27.38 37.91
CA ARG A 309 21.47 -28.72 38.35
C ARG A 309 22.23 -29.78 37.53
N ASN A 310 22.90 -30.66 38.29
CA ASN A 310 23.71 -31.84 37.93
C ASN A 310 25.14 -31.57 37.47
#